data_AF-A0A4D7JI02-F1
#
_entry.id   AF-A0A4D7JI02-F1
#
_cell.length_a   1.000
_cell.length_b   1.000
_cell.length_c   1.000
_cell.angle_alpha   90.00
_cell.angle_beta   90.00
_cell.angle_gamma   90.00
#
_symmetry.space_group_name_H-M   'P 1'
#
loop_
_entity.id
_entity.type
_entity.pdbx_description
1 polymer ?
#
loop_
_entity_poly.entity_id
_entity_poly.type
_entity_poly.pdbx_seq_one_letter_code
_entity_poly.pdbx_strand_id
1 'polypeptide(L)'
;MLYNPAGGAIAMLTTTRPVSISDNFRVNKALMEVLRQGNSRNMTLGQWFKETKNLNQDNRGSRGFVLLGDPAIKPAVPKNEIKIEEVKNLSNNSDTLSALSKIRISGKIIDPSTNQIDADFNGKVDINIFDQPVSRTTLGDESDPYTYNATDNYIFKGKTDAVHGKFEFEFTVSKNIDYRTGYGKVSFYSVSSEGIPASGFYTNLKISGSNPSPQLDKKAPEIKAYINSPDFINGQEVSSSSIMIARLSDENGINLSNRSLDFGPHAIIDDTTYIELSEFYTAVSDDETRGTISLPLEGLKPGDHTLTLVVRDNFNNLASVQLDFRVKDENGIVIYKAWNYPNPVKDYTTFVIDHNRPGELFDISIEIYSIQGESMLTYTTDIISRGNSLEIADLNLPLNTEKFRDGVYVYRITIRSYRDGAKNEIYNRMILQRN
;
A
#
# COMPACT_ATOMS: atom_id res chain seq x y z
N MET A 1 10.59 3.56 -17.66
CA MET A 1 10.13 4.31 -16.47
C MET A 1 9.42 5.62 -16.82
N LEU A 2 10.03 6.58 -17.54
CA LEU A 2 9.34 7.85 -17.86
C LEU A 2 8.11 7.70 -18.77
N TYR A 3 8.21 6.82 -19.78
CA TYR A 3 7.16 6.60 -20.79
C TYR A 3 6.35 5.32 -20.54
N ASN A 4 6.40 4.75 -19.34
CA ASN A 4 5.65 3.53 -19.06
C ASN A 4 4.16 3.88 -18.87
N PRO A 5 3.26 3.44 -19.77
CA PRO A 5 1.83 3.77 -19.70
C PRO A 5 1.13 3.12 -18.50
N ALA A 6 1.68 2.05 -17.93
CA ALA A 6 1.10 1.33 -16.79
C ALA A 6 1.57 1.87 -15.42
N GLY A 7 2.21 3.05 -15.40
CA GLY A 7 2.82 3.64 -14.20
C GLY A 7 4.34 3.73 -14.31
N GLY A 8 4.94 4.69 -13.60
CA GLY A 8 6.35 5.00 -13.76
C GLY A 8 6.82 6.15 -12.88
N ALA A 9 7.89 6.82 -13.32
CA ALA A 9 8.45 7.94 -12.60
C ALA A 9 8.04 9.26 -13.27
N ILE A 10 7.51 10.22 -12.50
CA ILE A 10 7.19 11.57 -13.00
C ILE A 10 8.45 12.33 -13.46
N ALA A 11 9.60 11.98 -12.89
CA ALA A 11 10.93 12.45 -13.26
C ALA A 11 11.98 11.46 -12.75
N MET A 12 13.16 11.46 -13.35
CA MET A 12 14.28 10.62 -12.94
C MET A 12 15.55 11.45 -12.85
N LEU A 13 16.25 11.35 -11.71
CA LEU A 13 17.64 11.74 -11.58
C LEU A 13 18.50 10.52 -11.90
N THR A 14 19.10 10.49 -13.09
CA THR A 14 19.80 9.31 -13.60
C THR A 14 21.11 9.68 -14.29
N THR A 15 21.85 8.70 -14.80
CA THR A 15 23.17 8.89 -15.39
C THR A 15 23.13 8.66 -16.90
N THR A 16 23.87 9.44 -17.67
CA THR A 16 24.01 9.28 -19.13
C THR A 16 25.22 8.45 -19.54
N ARG A 17 26.05 8.06 -18.57
CA ARG A 17 27.28 7.29 -18.75
C ARG A 17 27.65 6.57 -17.44
N PRO A 18 28.55 5.57 -17.48
CA PRO A 18 29.07 4.95 -16.27
C PRO A 18 29.65 5.98 -15.30
N VAL A 19 29.34 5.80 -14.02
CA VAL A 19 29.84 6.60 -12.89
C VAL A 19 30.21 5.64 -11.75
N SER A 20 31.15 6.06 -10.90
CA SER A 20 31.61 5.20 -9.80
C SER A 20 30.56 5.14 -8.67
N ILE A 21 30.65 4.10 -7.84
CA ILE A 21 29.84 3.98 -6.61
C ILE A 21 30.06 5.19 -5.69
N SER A 22 31.31 5.69 -5.60
CA SER A 22 31.64 6.89 -4.83
C SER A 22 30.93 8.14 -5.37
N ASP A 23 30.80 8.28 -6.68
CA ASP A 23 30.05 9.38 -7.30
C ASP A 23 28.56 9.28 -6.99
N ASN A 24 27.99 8.07 -7.11
CA ASN A 24 26.60 7.81 -6.77
C ASN A 24 26.30 8.19 -5.32
N PHE A 25 27.17 7.79 -4.39
CA PHE A 25 27.02 8.10 -2.97
C PHE A 25 27.04 9.62 -2.73
N ARG A 26 28.01 10.33 -3.30
CA ARG A 26 28.15 11.79 -3.11
C ARG A 26 26.96 12.58 -3.66
N VAL A 27 26.48 12.23 -4.85
CA VAL A 27 25.33 12.90 -5.46
C VAL A 27 24.05 12.62 -4.68
N ASN A 28 23.81 11.36 -4.28
CA ASN A 28 22.64 11.03 -3.46
C ASN A 28 22.67 11.74 -2.11
N LYS A 29 23.83 11.78 -1.44
CA LYS A 29 23.99 12.48 -0.16
C LYS A 29 23.67 13.97 -0.29
N ALA A 30 24.22 14.63 -1.32
CA ALA A 30 23.93 16.04 -1.56
C ALA A 30 22.46 16.30 -1.91
N LEU A 31 21.81 15.39 -2.66
CA LEU A 31 20.37 15.50 -2.91
C LEU A 31 19.60 15.45 -1.58
N MET A 32 19.90 14.48 -0.71
CA MET A 32 19.28 14.40 0.61
C MET A 32 19.54 15.67 1.45
N GLU A 33 20.73 16.26 1.37
CA GLU A 33 21.04 17.53 2.04
C GLU A 33 20.18 18.69 1.51
N VAL A 34 20.01 18.80 0.18
CA VAL A 34 19.12 19.80 -0.44
C VAL A 34 17.68 19.61 0.00
N LEU A 35 17.18 18.36 0.01
CA LEU A 35 15.81 18.05 0.44
C LEU A 35 15.54 18.45 1.89
N ARG A 36 16.56 18.44 2.75
CA ARG A 36 16.45 18.81 4.17
C ARG A 36 16.49 20.32 4.42
N GLN A 37 16.80 21.15 3.42
CA GLN A 37 16.81 22.61 3.57
C GLN A 37 15.37 23.14 3.71
N GLY A 38 15.15 24.13 4.58
CA GLY A 38 13.79 24.63 4.88
C GLY A 38 13.04 25.22 3.67
N ASN A 39 13.76 25.71 2.66
CA ASN A 39 13.19 26.24 1.41
C ASN A 39 12.94 25.15 0.34
N SER A 40 13.37 23.91 0.56
CA SER A 40 13.29 22.82 -0.43
C SER A 40 11.84 22.55 -0.84
N ARG A 41 10.87 22.74 0.06
CA ARG A 41 9.43 22.52 -0.19
C ARG A 41 8.86 23.41 -1.30
N ASN A 42 9.46 24.57 -1.53
CA ASN A 42 9.01 25.53 -2.55
C ASN A 42 9.79 25.43 -3.87
N MET A 43 10.84 24.61 -3.90
CA MET A 43 11.68 24.43 -5.06
C MET A 43 11.05 23.45 -6.07
N THR A 44 11.34 23.68 -7.34
CA THR A 44 11.07 22.74 -8.43
C THR A 44 12.10 21.63 -8.47
N LEU A 45 11.82 20.54 -9.18
CA LEU A 45 12.77 19.44 -9.40
C LEU A 45 14.08 19.94 -10.04
N GLY A 46 14.01 20.88 -10.99
CA GLY A 46 15.18 21.50 -11.61
C GLY A 46 16.02 22.28 -10.61
N GLN A 47 15.39 22.99 -9.66
CA GLN A 47 16.09 23.69 -8.59
C GLN A 47 16.76 22.73 -7.61
N TRP A 48 16.07 21.67 -7.18
CA TRP A 48 16.67 20.60 -6.37
C TRP A 48 17.93 20.03 -7.05
N PHE A 49 17.82 19.74 -8.35
CA PHE A 49 18.93 19.19 -9.11
C PHE A 49 20.09 20.18 -9.24
N LYS A 50 19.81 21.45 -9.54
CA LYS A 50 20.82 22.52 -9.64
C LYS A 50 21.59 22.66 -8.32
N GLU A 51 20.90 22.72 -7.18
CA GLU A 51 21.59 22.83 -5.88
C GLU A 51 22.38 21.56 -5.54
N THR A 52 21.86 20.37 -5.87
CA THR A 52 22.57 19.10 -5.69
C THR A 52 23.89 19.07 -6.46
N LYS A 53 23.90 19.61 -7.68
CA LYS A 53 25.10 19.76 -8.52
C LYS A 53 26.07 20.78 -7.95
N ASN A 54 25.56 21.90 -7.43
CA ASN A 54 26.38 22.94 -6.82
C ASN A 54 27.13 22.44 -5.57
N LEU A 55 26.52 21.56 -4.79
CA LEU A 55 27.18 20.89 -3.66
C LEU A 55 28.24 19.84 -4.07
N ASN A 56 28.31 19.50 -5.36
CA ASN A 56 29.22 18.49 -5.92
C ASN A 56 30.10 19.05 -7.06
N GLN A 57 30.41 20.36 -7.04
CA GLN A 57 31.15 21.02 -8.13
C GLN A 57 32.54 20.43 -8.41
N ASP A 58 33.21 19.93 -7.38
CA ASP A 58 34.52 19.28 -7.46
C ASP A 58 34.43 17.83 -7.99
N ASN A 59 33.24 17.21 -7.91
CA ASN A 59 33.02 15.88 -8.41
C ASN A 59 32.78 15.90 -9.94
N ARG A 60 33.80 15.53 -10.73
CA ARG A 60 33.67 15.37 -12.20
C ARG A 60 32.65 14.31 -12.61
N GLY A 61 32.48 13.25 -11.80
CA GLY A 61 31.49 12.19 -12.00
C GLY A 61 30.07 12.72 -11.91
N SER A 62 29.83 13.75 -11.08
CA SER A 62 28.52 14.41 -10.98
C SER A 62 28.02 14.90 -12.34
N ARG A 63 28.89 15.29 -13.29
CA ARG A 63 28.51 15.75 -14.63
C ARG A 63 27.75 14.70 -15.46
N GLY A 64 27.91 13.42 -15.15
CA GLY A 64 27.19 12.33 -15.80
C GLY A 64 25.72 12.24 -15.40
N PHE A 65 25.31 12.89 -14.31
CA PHE A 65 23.92 12.88 -13.85
C PHE A 65 23.07 13.89 -14.64
N VAL A 66 21.84 13.53 -14.95
CA VAL A 66 20.84 14.36 -15.62
C VAL A 66 19.48 14.20 -14.94
N LEU A 67 18.68 15.26 -15.01
CA LEU A 67 17.25 15.20 -14.69
C LEU A 67 16.49 14.93 -15.98
N LEU A 68 15.77 13.82 -16.04
CA LEU A 68 14.83 13.49 -17.11
C LEU A 68 13.40 13.71 -16.59
N GLY A 69 12.63 14.57 -17.25
CA GLY A 69 11.32 15.02 -16.80
C GLY A 69 11.21 16.54 -16.90
N ASP A 70 10.06 17.10 -16.54
CA ASP A 70 9.85 18.55 -16.53
C ASP A 70 10.53 19.18 -15.29
N PRO A 71 11.60 19.99 -15.48
CA PRO A 71 12.30 20.62 -14.36
C PRO A 71 11.48 21.66 -13.63
N ALA A 72 10.37 22.16 -14.21
CA ALA A 72 9.50 23.16 -13.60
C ALA A 72 8.47 22.56 -12.62
N ILE A 73 8.32 21.23 -12.60
CA ILE A 73 7.40 20.57 -11.65
C ILE A 73 7.85 20.83 -10.22
N LYS A 74 6.89 21.20 -9.38
CA LYS A 74 7.05 21.18 -7.93
C LYS A 74 6.78 19.77 -7.41
N PRO A 75 7.70 19.18 -6.64
CA PRO A 75 7.47 17.90 -5.99
C PRO A 75 6.26 17.98 -5.07
N ALA A 76 5.48 16.91 -4.97
CA ALA A 76 4.32 16.81 -4.08
C ALA A 76 4.77 16.66 -2.61
N VAL A 77 5.47 17.66 -2.08
CA VAL A 77 5.85 17.70 -0.66
C VAL A 77 4.60 18.04 0.16
N PRO A 78 4.32 17.28 1.24
CA PRO A 78 3.18 17.55 2.09
C PRO A 78 3.13 19.01 2.58
N LYS A 79 1.95 19.62 2.46
CA LYS A 79 1.71 21.03 2.79
C LYS A 79 1.83 21.23 4.29
N ASN A 80 1.17 20.37 5.05
CA ASN A 80 1.12 20.45 6.52
C ASN A 80 2.17 19.55 7.17
N GLU A 81 2.52 19.85 8.41
CA GLU A 81 3.45 19.08 9.22
C GLU A 81 2.72 18.40 10.39
N ILE A 82 3.06 17.14 10.65
CA ILE A 82 2.52 16.36 11.77
C ILE A 82 3.55 16.37 12.91
N LYS A 83 3.14 16.80 14.11
CA LYS A 83 3.99 16.85 15.31
C LYS A 83 3.36 16.08 16.45
N ILE A 84 4.18 15.32 17.17
CA ILE A 84 3.78 14.72 18.45
C ILE A 84 3.68 15.82 19.52
N GLU A 85 2.62 15.77 20.32
CA GLU A 85 2.42 16.63 21.49
C GLU A 85 2.83 15.91 22.76
N GLU A 86 2.44 14.64 22.91
CA GLU A 86 2.74 13.84 24.10
C GLU A 86 2.99 12.38 23.74
N VAL A 87 3.94 11.77 24.43
CA VAL A 87 4.12 10.31 24.50
C VAL A 87 3.96 9.93 25.97
N LYS A 88 3.04 9.02 26.26
CA LYS A 88 2.73 8.61 27.63
C LYS A 88 2.67 7.10 27.76
N ASN A 89 3.53 6.55 28.60
CA ASN A 89 3.44 5.18 29.07
C ASN A 89 2.42 5.10 30.20
N LEU A 90 1.31 4.40 29.95
CA LEU A 90 0.17 4.34 30.87
C LEU A 90 0.46 3.49 32.12
N SER A 91 1.51 2.65 32.10
CA SER A 91 1.90 1.81 33.23
C SER A 91 2.68 2.56 34.31
N ASN A 92 3.38 3.65 33.96
CA ASN A 92 4.24 4.38 34.89
C ASN A 92 4.22 5.92 34.72
N ASN A 93 3.37 6.46 33.85
CA ASN A 93 3.28 7.89 33.51
C ASN A 93 4.60 8.53 33.02
N SER A 94 5.52 7.75 32.47
CA SER A 94 6.74 8.26 31.82
C SER A 94 6.54 8.49 30.31
N ASP A 95 7.56 9.02 29.63
CA ASP A 95 7.64 9.18 28.18
C ASP A 95 8.37 7.99 27.48
N THR A 96 8.67 6.93 28.24
CA THR A 96 9.53 5.84 27.79
C THR A 96 8.69 4.63 27.39
N LEU A 97 8.89 4.14 26.17
CA LEU A 97 8.35 2.87 25.70
C LEU A 97 9.10 1.73 26.37
N SER A 98 8.35 0.85 27.01
CA SER A 98 8.87 -0.36 27.64
C SER A 98 8.05 -1.55 27.17
N ALA A 99 8.70 -2.70 26.99
CA ALA A 99 8.03 -3.92 26.57
C ALA A 99 6.83 -4.23 27.46
N LEU A 100 5.72 -4.69 26.87
CA LEU A 100 4.47 -5.05 27.57
C LEU A 100 3.82 -3.88 28.33
N SER A 101 4.05 -2.65 27.88
CA SER A 101 3.35 -1.46 28.37
C SER A 101 2.36 -0.96 27.34
N LYS A 102 1.24 -0.40 27.81
CA LYS A 102 0.31 0.35 26.96
C LYS A 102 0.80 1.79 26.82
N ILE A 103 0.89 2.28 25.60
CA ILE A 103 1.41 3.60 25.25
C ILE A 103 0.30 4.39 24.59
N ARG A 104 0.21 5.66 24.95
CA ARG A 104 -0.64 6.65 24.30
C ARG A 104 0.24 7.71 23.66
N ILE A 105 -0.03 8.05 22.41
CA ILE A 105 0.62 9.14 21.70
C ILE A 105 -0.45 10.10 21.20
N SER A 106 -0.30 11.38 21.51
CA SER A 106 -1.13 12.45 20.98
C SER A 106 -0.30 13.37 20.08
N GLY A 107 -0.95 13.96 19.09
CA GLY A 107 -0.29 14.83 18.13
C GLY A 107 -1.23 15.80 17.46
N LYS A 108 -0.62 16.71 16.71
CA LYS A 108 -1.31 17.75 15.96
C LYS A 108 -0.75 17.93 14.56
N ILE A 109 -1.60 18.44 13.69
CA ILE A 109 -1.31 18.81 12.31
C ILE A 109 -1.25 20.33 12.27
N ILE A 110 -0.13 20.87 11.79
CA ILE A 110 0.12 22.30 11.76
C ILE A 110 0.38 22.79 10.34
N ASP A 111 0.03 24.05 10.09
CA ASP A 111 0.54 24.79 8.93
C ASP A 111 1.96 25.26 9.26
N PRO A 112 3.01 24.83 8.53
CA PRO A 112 4.39 25.23 8.81
C PRO A 112 4.66 26.72 8.61
N SER A 113 3.81 27.45 7.87
CA SER A 113 3.97 28.89 7.63
C SER A 113 3.54 29.75 8.83
N THR A 114 2.49 29.34 9.54
CA THR A 114 1.98 30.02 10.74
C THR A 114 2.44 29.34 12.04
N ASN A 115 2.89 28.09 11.93
CA ASN A 115 3.17 27.18 13.05
C ASN A 115 1.98 27.01 14.00
N GLN A 116 0.75 27.18 13.49
CA GLN A 116 -0.50 26.97 14.20
C GLN A 116 -1.17 25.66 13.77
N ILE A 117 -2.04 25.12 14.63
CA ILE A 117 -2.85 23.94 14.31
C ILE A 117 -3.76 24.28 13.13
N ASP A 118 -3.81 23.39 12.16
CA ASP A 118 -4.79 23.44 11.08
C ASP A 118 -6.10 22.81 11.58
N ALA A 119 -6.98 23.65 12.15
CA ALA A 119 -8.24 23.22 12.76
C ALA A 119 -9.29 22.73 11.75
N ASP A 120 -9.07 22.98 10.46
CA ASP A 120 -9.93 22.50 9.37
C ASP A 120 -9.50 21.11 8.87
N PHE A 121 -8.31 20.64 9.28
CA PHE A 121 -7.80 19.35 8.90
C PHE A 121 -8.58 18.21 9.56
N ASN A 122 -9.32 17.46 8.74
CA ASN A 122 -10.00 16.22 9.14
C ASN A 122 -9.60 15.11 8.16
N GLY A 123 -9.05 13.99 8.65
CA GLY A 123 -8.53 12.92 7.79
C GLY A 123 -7.98 11.73 8.57
N LYS A 124 -7.35 10.78 7.88
CA LYS A 124 -6.70 9.62 8.50
C LYS A 124 -5.19 9.81 8.56
N VAL A 125 -4.59 9.54 9.70
CA VAL A 125 -3.13 9.57 9.90
C VAL A 125 -2.61 8.15 9.89
N ASP A 126 -1.80 7.82 8.89
CA ASP A 126 -0.99 6.61 8.84
C ASP A 126 0.21 6.76 9.77
N ILE A 127 0.44 5.75 10.60
CA ILE A 127 1.47 5.75 11.66
C ILE A 127 2.36 4.53 11.50
N ASN A 128 3.67 4.76 11.46
CA ASN A 128 4.69 3.71 11.57
C ASN A 128 5.63 4.03 12.73
N ILE A 129 5.67 3.17 13.74
CA ILE A 129 6.59 3.25 14.87
C ILE A 129 7.64 2.17 14.72
N PHE A 130 8.90 2.58 14.76
CA PHE A 130 10.06 1.73 14.62
C PHE A 130 10.85 1.68 15.92
N ASP A 131 11.41 0.51 16.20
CA ASP A 131 12.38 0.29 17.26
C ASP A 131 13.71 1.01 16.96
N GLN A 132 14.65 0.89 17.88
CA GLN A 132 16.01 1.41 17.71
C GLN A 132 16.66 0.85 16.44
N PRO A 133 17.44 1.68 15.72
CA PRO A 133 18.15 1.21 14.54
C PRO A 133 19.04 0.01 14.84
N VAL A 134 19.00 -0.99 13.97
CA VAL A 134 19.78 -2.22 14.10
C VAL A 134 20.91 -2.22 13.07
N SER A 135 22.08 -2.66 13.51
CA SER A 135 23.23 -2.84 12.62
C SER A 135 22.99 -4.04 11.70
N ARG A 136 22.97 -3.82 10.39
CA ARG A 136 22.85 -4.83 9.35
C ARG A 136 24.15 -4.87 8.54
N THR A 137 24.51 -6.04 8.06
CA THR A 137 25.70 -6.25 7.23
C THR A 137 25.30 -6.87 5.90
N THR A 138 25.75 -6.29 4.79
CA THR A 138 25.53 -6.85 3.45
C THR A 138 26.30 -8.16 3.26
N LEU A 139 25.92 -8.99 2.29
CA LEU A 139 26.63 -10.26 2.02
C LEU A 139 28.07 -10.07 1.50
N GLY A 140 28.36 -8.95 0.83
CA GLY A 140 29.72 -8.65 0.34
C GLY A 140 30.15 -9.54 -0.83
N ASP A 141 29.39 -9.51 -1.94
CA ASP A 141 29.62 -10.38 -3.10
C ASP A 141 30.87 -9.97 -3.90
N GLU A 142 30.96 -8.69 -4.29
CA GLU A 142 32.07 -8.13 -5.08
C GLU A 142 33.01 -7.22 -4.25
N SER A 143 32.71 -7.04 -2.96
CA SER A 143 33.47 -6.19 -2.03
C SER A 143 33.32 -6.67 -0.59
N ASP A 144 34.16 -6.18 0.31
CA ASP A 144 34.00 -6.46 1.74
C ASP A 144 32.58 -6.13 2.22
N PRO A 145 32.00 -6.97 3.11
CA PRO A 145 30.72 -6.69 3.75
C PRO A 145 30.65 -5.29 4.35
N TYR A 146 29.62 -4.52 3.97
CA TYR A 146 29.39 -3.19 4.51
C TYR A 146 28.33 -3.23 5.61
N THR A 147 28.64 -2.61 6.74
CA THR A 147 27.73 -2.50 7.88
C THR A 147 27.05 -1.14 7.89
N TYR A 148 25.72 -1.14 8.02
CA TYR A 148 24.89 0.07 8.09
C TYR A 148 23.79 -0.08 9.14
N ASN A 149 23.24 1.04 9.60
CA ASN A 149 22.10 1.04 10.52
C ASN A 149 20.79 1.07 9.73
N ALA A 150 19.94 0.06 9.94
CA ALA A 150 18.60 -0.03 9.38
C ALA A 150 17.54 0.37 10.42
N THR A 151 16.44 0.95 9.97
CA THR A 151 15.25 1.25 10.78
C THR A 151 14.06 0.56 10.14
N ASP A 152 14.05 -0.76 10.26
CA ASP A 152 13.15 -1.70 9.58
C ASP A 152 12.33 -2.55 10.56
N ASN A 153 12.57 -2.43 11.86
CA ASN A 153 11.87 -3.19 12.89
C ASN A 153 10.66 -2.40 13.43
N TYR A 154 9.44 -2.87 13.13
CA TYR A 154 8.21 -2.22 13.55
C TYR A 154 7.86 -2.57 15.00
N ILE A 155 7.47 -1.55 15.77
CA ILE A 155 6.78 -1.70 17.06
C ILE A 155 5.26 -1.64 16.84
N PHE A 156 4.82 -0.72 15.97
CA PHE A 156 3.41 -0.50 15.68
C PHE A 156 3.24 0.03 14.26
N LYS A 157 2.18 -0.41 13.59
CA LYS A 157 1.76 0.10 12.28
C LYS A 157 0.23 0.14 12.24
N GLY A 158 -0.33 1.32 12.02
CA GLY A 158 -1.76 1.53 12.14
C GLY A 158 -2.22 2.88 11.62
N LYS A 159 -3.50 3.18 11.88
CA LYS A 159 -4.13 4.44 11.50
C LYS A 159 -4.91 5.02 12.67
N THR A 160 -5.09 6.33 12.66
CA THR A 160 -5.97 7.05 13.59
C THR A 160 -6.67 8.19 12.87
N ASP A 161 -7.85 8.57 13.35
CA ASP A 161 -8.55 9.73 12.84
C ASP A 161 -7.97 11.03 13.42
N ALA A 162 -7.63 11.97 12.54
CA ALA A 162 -7.38 13.35 12.90
C ALA A 162 -8.66 14.16 12.77
N VAL A 163 -9.07 14.80 13.86
CA VAL A 163 -10.24 15.65 13.94
C VAL A 163 -9.79 17.03 14.42
N HIS A 164 -10.15 18.06 13.65
CA HIS A 164 -9.70 19.44 13.89
C HIS A 164 -8.18 19.57 14.09
N GLY A 165 -7.43 18.87 13.25
CA GLY A 165 -5.97 18.87 13.27
C GLY A 165 -5.35 18.20 14.50
N LYS A 166 -6.10 17.42 15.28
CA LYS A 166 -5.59 16.68 16.45
C LYS A 166 -5.90 15.19 16.33
N PHE A 167 -5.01 14.36 16.86
CA PHE A 167 -5.19 12.91 16.90
C PHE A 167 -4.57 12.32 18.17
N GLU A 168 -5.07 11.17 18.59
CA GLU A 168 -4.56 10.38 19.70
C GLU A 168 -4.78 8.90 19.39
N PHE A 169 -3.80 8.06 19.70
CA PHE A 169 -3.94 6.62 19.56
C PHE A 169 -3.18 5.89 20.66
N GLU A 170 -3.59 4.66 20.91
CA GLU A 170 -2.96 3.76 21.87
C GLU A 170 -2.45 2.49 21.19
N PHE A 171 -1.43 1.89 21.77
CA PHE A 171 -0.95 0.57 21.38
C PHE A 171 -0.20 -0.10 22.52
N THR A 172 -0.10 -1.42 22.49
CA THR A 172 0.73 -2.20 23.41
C THR A 172 2.08 -2.48 22.76
N VAL A 173 3.17 -2.29 23.52
CA VAL A 173 4.52 -2.58 23.04
C VAL A 173 4.81 -4.07 23.14
N SER A 174 5.29 -4.67 22.04
CA SER A 174 5.64 -6.09 22.02
C SER A 174 6.76 -6.43 23.00
N LYS A 175 6.83 -7.71 23.39
CA LYS A 175 7.94 -8.28 24.15
C LYS A 175 9.27 -8.25 23.37
N ASN A 176 9.25 -7.98 22.08
CA ASN A 176 10.38 -8.20 21.16
C ASN A 176 10.98 -6.89 20.63
N ILE A 177 11.09 -5.89 21.51
CA ILE A 177 11.85 -4.65 21.29
C ILE A 177 13.31 -4.79 21.74
N ASP A 178 14.14 -3.78 21.46
CA ASP A 178 15.42 -3.62 22.16
C ASP A 178 15.21 -3.16 23.61
N TYR A 179 15.73 -3.92 24.57
CA TYR A 179 15.61 -3.60 25.99
C TYR A 179 16.62 -2.54 26.45
N ARG A 180 17.69 -2.32 25.68
CA ARG A 180 18.69 -1.30 26.00
C ARG A 180 18.06 0.08 25.85
N THR A 181 18.54 1.05 26.60
CA THR A 181 18.07 2.43 26.43
C THR A 181 18.56 2.98 25.09
N GLY A 182 17.62 3.47 24.27
CA GLY A 182 17.93 4.19 23.05
C GLY A 182 16.69 4.86 22.48
N TYR A 183 16.76 5.24 21.20
CA TYR A 183 15.72 6.03 20.55
C TYR A 183 15.21 5.35 19.28
N GLY A 184 13.90 5.17 19.22
CA GLY A 184 13.18 4.74 18.03
C GLY A 184 12.72 5.91 17.17
N LYS A 185 11.94 5.61 16.13
CA LYS A 185 11.42 6.59 15.18
C LYS A 185 9.92 6.40 15.00
N VAL A 186 9.18 7.50 14.96
CA VAL A 186 7.81 7.53 14.45
C VAL A 186 7.80 8.24 13.11
N SER A 187 7.05 7.72 12.14
CA SER A 187 6.78 8.37 10.85
C SER A 187 5.28 8.47 10.65
N PHE A 188 4.84 9.64 10.17
CA PHE A 188 3.44 9.95 9.95
C PHE A 188 3.21 10.39 8.50
N TYR A 189 2.09 9.97 7.95
CA TYR A 189 1.55 10.53 6.71
C TYR A 189 0.04 10.66 6.85
N SER A 190 -0.55 11.68 6.24
CA SER A 190 -1.98 11.88 6.28
C SER A 190 -2.45 12.63 5.05
N VAL A 191 -3.70 12.40 4.67
CA VAL A 191 -4.40 13.20 3.67
C VAL A 191 -5.74 13.60 4.28
N SER A 192 -6.04 14.90 4.26
CA SER A 192 -7.35 15.38 4.71
C SER A 192 -8.46 14.89 3.76
N SER A 193 -9.70 14.98 4.22
CA SER A 193 -10.91 14.75 3.41
C SER A 193 -10.98 15.63 2.16
N GLU A 194 -10.31 16.78 2.15
CA GLU A 194 -10.18 17.71 1.02
C GLU A 194 -8.96 17.41 0.13
N GLY A 195 -8.21 16.34 0.43
CA GLY A 195 -7.01 15.95 -0.33
C GLY A 195 -5.74 16.71 0.05
N ILE A 196 -5.71 17.40 1.20
CA ILE A 196 -4.53 18.15 1.64
C ILE A 196 -3.55 17.18 2.35
N PRO A 197 -2.33 16.98 1.85
CA PRO A 197 -1.37 16.07 2.45
C PRO A 197 -0.65 16.70 3.65
N ALA A 198 -0.39 15.89 4.67
CA ALA A 198 0.45 16.20 5.82
C ALA A 198 1.47 15.08 6.06
N SER A 199 2.65 15.41 6.58
CA SER A 199 3.63 14.41 7.00
C SER A 199 4.46 14.88 8.18
N GLY A 200 5.08 13.94 8.89
CA GLY A 200 5.95 14.25 10.01
C GLY A 200 6.76 13.05 10.45
N PHE A 201 7.75 13.29 11.29
CA PHE A 201 8.52 12.23 11.94
C PHE A 201 8.98 12.68 13.32
N TYR A 202 9.28 11.71 14.19
CA TYR A 202 9.80 11.94 15.53
C TYR A 202 10.87 10.91 15.86
N THR A 203 12.09 11.35 16.17
CA THR A 203 13.25 10.45 16.42
C THR A 203 13.68 10.39 17.88
N ASN A 204 12.99 11.11 18.77
CA ASN A 204 13.32 11.15 20.20
C ASN A 204 12.39 10.21 21.01
N LEU A 205 11.91 9.13 20.39
CA LEU A 205 11.05 8.16 21.03
C LEU A 205 11.90 7.25 21.92
N LYS A 206 11.92 7.51 23.22
CA LYS A 206 12.75 6.76 24.15
C LYS A 206 12.21 5.34 24.35
N ILE A 207 13.08 4.34 24.14
CA ILE A 207 12.76 2.92 24.30
C ILE A 207 13.71 2.35 25.35
N SER A 208 13.18 1.61 26.33
CA SER A 208 13.99 0.98 27.37
C SER A 208 13.21 -0.06 28.18
N GLY A 209 13.87 -1.17 28.49
CA GLY A 209 13.42 -2.14 29.49
C GLY A 209 12.03 -2.74 29.23
N SER A 210 11.40 -3.20 30.30
CA SER A 210 10.07 -3.81 30.28
C SER A 210 9.23 -3.33 31.45
N ASN A 211 7.91 -3.43 31.30
CA ASN A 211 6.99 -3.32 32.42
C ASN A 211 7.35 -4.37 33.49
N PRO A 212 7.62 -3.99 34.75
CA PRO A 212 7.95 -4.94 35.81
C PRO A 212 6.74 -5.74 36.31
N SER A 213 5.52 -5.34 35.96
CA SER A 213 4.29 -6.02 36.38
C SER A 213 3.24 -5.99 35.27
N PRO A 214 3.51 -6.64 34.12
CA PRO A 214 2.55 -6.69 33.02
C PRO A 214 1.37 -7.60 33.40
N GLN A 215 0.18 -7.24 32.94
CA GLN A 215 -0.94 -8.17 32.96
C GLN A 215 -0.60 -9.36 32.07
N LEU A 216 -0.72 -10.58 32.59
CA LEU A 216 -0.39 -11.78 31.83
C LEU A 216 -1.47 -12.05 30.79
N ASP A 217 -1.03 -12.35 29.57
CA ASP A 217 -1.87 -12.85 28.50
C ASP A 217 -1.37 -14.22 28.04
N LYS A 218 -2.31 -15.13 27.78
CA LYS A 218 -2.09 -16.50 27.29
C LYS A 218 -3.00 -16.85 26.11
N LYS A 219 -3.86 -15.94 25.67
CA LYS A 219 -4.78 -16.18 24.56
C LYS A 219 -4.01 -15.92 23.26
N ALA A 220 -4.12 -16.83 22.30
CA ALA A 220 -3.52 -16.62 21.00
C ALA A 220 -4.41 -15.72 20.12
N PRO A 221 -3.82 -15.01 19.14
CA PRO A 221 -4.58 -14.23 18.16
C PRO A 221 -5.62 -15.06 17.42
N GLU A 222 -6.76 -14.44 17.13
CA GLU A 222 -7.76 -15.01 16.23
C GLU A 222 -7.41 -14.64 14.78
N ILE A 223 -7.37 -15.64 13.89
CA ILE A 223 -7.02 -15.47 12.48
C ILE A 223 -8.21 -15.82 11.59
N LYS A 224 -8.60 -14.89 10.71
CA LYS A 224 -9.53 -15.15 9.60
C LYS A 224 -8.84 -14.80 8.29
N ALA A 225 -8.28 -15.81 7.62
CA ALA A 225 -7.53 -15.66 6.38
C ALA A 225 -8.27 -16.27 5.19
N TYR A 226 -8.12 -15.65 4.02
CA TYR A 226 -8.73 -16.07 2.76
C TYR A 226 -7.96 -15.50 1.57
N ILE A 227 -8.22 -16.04 0.36
CA ILE A 227 -7.64 -15.54 -0.89
C ILE A 227 -8.73 -14.83 -1.69
N ASN A 228 -8.46 -13.60 -2.11
CA ASN A 228 -9.32 -12.68 -2.88
C ASN A 228 -10.63 -12.26 -2.19
N SER A 229 -11.46 -13.20 -1.71
CA SER A 229 -12.78 -12.95 -1.14
C SER A 229 -12.98 -13.68 0.19
N PRO A 230 -13.73 -13.11 1.16
CA PRO A 230 -14.13 -13.79 2.40
C PRO A 230 -14.89 -15.12 2.19
N ASP A 231 -15.49 -15.32 1.01
CA ASP A 231 -16.21 -16.55 0.65
C ASP A 231 -15.28 -17.66 0.12
N PHE A 232 -13.97 -17.45 0.16
CA PHE A 232 -12.97 -18.43 -0.26
C PHE A 232 -13.15 -19.76 0.46
N ILE A 233 -13.14 -20.84 -0.32
CA ILE A 233 -13.19 -22.20 0.19
C ILE A 233 -11.80 -22.82 0.09
N ASN A 234 -11.33 -23.46 1.16
CA ASN A 234 -10.03 -24.12 1.17
C ASN A 234 -9.95 -25.18 0.06
N GLY A 235 -8.91 -25.12 -0.77
CA GLY A 235 -8.70 -25.93 -1.98
C GLY A 235 -9.29 -25.31 -3.25
N GLN A 236 -9.93 -24.14 -3.18
CA GLN A 236 -10.50 -23.47 -4.35
C GLN A 236 -9.42 -23.06 -5.35
N GLU A 237 -9.82 -23.01 -6.63
CA GLU A 237 -8.99 -22.48 -7.69
C GLU A 237 -8.89 -20.96 -7.63
N VAL A 238 -7.67 -20.44 -7.78
CA VAL A 238 -7.36 -19.00 -7.78
C VAL A 238 -6.49 -18.64 -8.98
N SER A 239 -6.42 -17.35 -9.27
CA SER A 239 -5.57 -16.81 -10.34
C SER A 239 -4.11 -16.74 -9.90
N SER A 240 -3.20 -16.78 -10.87
CA SER A 240 -1.75 -16.55 -10.67
C SER A 240 -1.41 -15.14 -10.16
N SER A 241 -2.35 -14.20 -10.28
CA SER A 241 -2.35 -12.91 -9.58
C SER A 241 -3.52 -12.87 -8.60
N SER A 242 -3.23 -13.18 -7.34
CA SER A 242 -4.23 -13.17 -6.27
C SER A 242 -3.72 -12.36 -5.08
N ILE A 243 -4.58 -12.12 -4.10
CA ILE A 243 -4.20 -11.49 -2.83
C ILE A 243 -4.66 -12.36 -1.67
N MET A 244 -3.75 -12.66 -0.74
CA MET A 244 -4.11 -13.23 0.55
C MET A 244 -4.45 -12.09 1.50
N ILE A 245 -5.62 -12.17 2.14
CA ILE A 245 -6.07 -11.23 3.15
C ILE A 245 -6.27 -12.00 4.45
N ALA A 246 -5.64 -11.55 5.53
CA ALA A 246 -5.84 -12.08 6.87
C ALA A 246 -6.31 -10.98 7.82
N ARG A 247 -7.50 -11.16 8.40
CA ARG A 247 -8.02 -10.32 9.47
C ARG A 247 -7.63 -10.94 10.81
N LEU A 248 -6.97 -10.15 11.64
CA LEU A 248 -6.39 -10.55 12.91
C LEU A 248 -7.09 -9.83 14.05
N SER A 249 -7.28 -10.50 15.18
CA SER A 249 -7.81 -9.89 16.40
C SER A 249 -7.09 -10.43 17.63
N ASP A 250 -6.62 -9.54 18.49
CA ASP A 250 -5.97 -9.85 19.75
C ASP A 250 -6.07 -8.66 20.71
N GLU A 251 -6.35 -8.89 22.00
CA GLU A 251 -6.54 -7.79 22.97
C GLU A 251 -5.28 -6.94 23.19
N ASN A 252 -4.10 -7.51 22.94
CA ASN A 252 -2.82 -6.85 23.09
C ASN A 252 -2.21 -6.46 21.73
N GLY A 253 -2.91 -6.70 20.62
CA GLY A 253 -2.43 -6.41 19.27
C GLY A 253 -1.35 -7.40 18.78
N ILE A 254 -0.92 -7.21 17.53
CA ILE A 254 -0.05 -8.13 16.83
C ILE A 254 1.42 -7.69 16.89
N ASN A 255 2.32 -8.65 17.12
CA ASN A 255 3.75 -8.41 17.18
C ASN A 255 4.34 -8.31 15.77
N LEU A 256 4.93 -7.15 15.45
CA LEU A 256 5.52 -6.85 14.13
C LEU A 256 7.05 -6.89 14.14
N SER A 257 7.64 -7.48 15.18
CA SER A 257 9.09 -7.48 15.35
C SER A 257 9.76 -8.43 14.36
N ASN A 258 10.68 -7.91 13.54
CA ASN A 258 11.50 -8.70 12.61
C ASN A 258 12.93 -8.90 13.13
N ARG A 259 13.16 -8.72 14.44
CA ARG A 259 14.46 -8.98 15.08
C ARG A 259 14.87 -10.46 15.00
N SER A 260 13.89 -11.35 14.90
CA SER A 260 14.05 -12.77 14.60
C SER A 260 12.97 -13.20 13.60
N LEU A 261 13.25 -14.22 12.81
CA LEU A 261 12.30 -14.80 11.86
C LEU A 261 11.03 -15.35 12.54
N ASP A 262 11.12 -15.65 13.84
CA ASP A 262 10.04 -16.30 14.59
C ASP A 262 9.07 -15.34 15.28
N PHE A 263 9.34 -14.03 15.36
CA PHE A 263 8.49 -13.13 16.17
C PHE A 263 7.39 -12.47 15.35
N GLY A 264 7.75 -11.82 14.25
CA GLY A 264 6.81 -11.13 13.37
C GLY A 264 5.90 -12.10 12.61
N PRO A 265 4.79 -11.57 12.04
CA PRO A 265 3.94 -12.36 11.17
C PRO A 265 4.73 -12.79 9.93
N HIS A 266 4.54 -14.04 9.51
CA HIS A 266 5.16 -14.56 8.30
C HIS A 266 4.26 -15.58 7.61
N ALA A 267 4.47 -15.72 6.31
CA ALA A 267 3.88 -16.79 5.50
C ALA A 267 4.97 -17.74 5.02
N ILE A 268 4.63 -19.02 4.93
CA ILE A 268 5.42 -20.05 4.28
C ILE A 268 4.59 -20.60 3.13
N ILE A 269 5.09 -20.44 1.91
CA ILE A 269 4.45 -20.97 0.69
C ILE A 269 5.18 -22.26 0.28
N ASP A 270 4.41 -23.31 0.02
CA ASP A 270 4.88 -24.64 -0.41
C ASP A 270 6.03 -25.18 0.46
N ASP A 271 5.94 -24.97 1.77
CA ASP A 271 6.90 -25.38 2.80
C ASP A 271 8.35 -24.90 2.60
N THR A 272 8.57 -23.96 1.68
CA THR A 272 9.92 -23.57 1.23
C THR A 272 10.15 -22.06 1.18
N THR A 273 9.14 -21.29 0.77
CA THR A 273 9.28 -19.85 0.55
C THR A 273 8.80 -19.08 1.77
N TYR A 274 9.74 -18.53 2.55
CA TYR A 274 9.46 -17.67 3.69
C TYR A 274 9.23 -16.22 3.25
N ILE A 275 8.15 -15.61 3.73
CA ILE A 275 7.80 -14.21 3.47
C ILE A 275 7.51 -13.52 4.81
N GLU A 276 8.26 -12.48 5.13
CA GLU A 276 8.03 -11.59 6.29
C GLU A 276 6.83 -10.67 6.00
N LEU A 277 5.91 -10.51 6.95
CA LEU A 277 4.62 -9.86 6.70
C LEU A 277 4.38 -8.55 7.47
N SER A 278 5.34 -8.05 8.26
CA SER A 278 5.18 -6.82 9.04
C SER A 278 4.92 -5.60 8.16
N GLU A 279 5.53 -5.55 6.98
CA GLU A 279 5.26 -4.48 6.01
C GLU A 279 3.86 -4.57 5.38
N PHE A 280 3.25 -5.75 5.34
CA PHE A 280 1.91 -5.97 4.78
C PHE A 280 0.79 -5.85 5.82
N TYR A 281 1.14 -5.74 7.10
CA TYR A 281 0.21 -5.54 8.20
C TYR A 281 -0.20 -4.06 8.35
N THR A 282 -1.44 -3.81 8.75
CA THR A 282 -1.89 -2.50 9.26
C THR A 282 -3.02 -2.70 10.28
N ALA A 283 -2.90 -2.09 11.46
CA ALA A 283 -3.96 -2.05 12.45
C ALA A 283 -5.17 -1.24 11.95
N VAL A 284 -6.37 -1.60 12.41
CA VAL A 284 -7.60 -0.88 12.10
C VAL A 284 -7.53 0.53 12.71
N SER A 285 -8.17 1.50 12.05
CA SER A 285 -8.22 2.89 12.56
C SER A 285 -8.79 2.92 13.97
N ASP A 286 -8.03 3.51 14.89
CA ASP A 286 -8.45 3.74 16.29
C ASP A 286 -8.80 2.44 17.04
N ASP A 287 -8.27 1.31 16.56
CA ASP A 287 -8.44 0.00 17.18
C ASP A 287 -7.18 -0.85 16.96
N GLU A 288 -6.28 -0.81 17.93
CA GLU A 288 -5.03 -1.56 17.95
C GLU A 288 -5.22 -3.07 18.11
N THR A 289 -6.41 -3.49 18.56
CA THR A 289 -6.71 -4.90 18.85
C THR A 289 -7.06 -5.68 17.58
N ARG A 290 -7.26 -4.99 16.46
CA ARG A 290 -7.57 -5.58 15.16
C ARG A 290 -6.62 -5.09 14.09
N GLY A 291 -6.31 -5.97 13.14
CA GLY A 291 -5.45 -5.62 12.02
C GLY A 291 -5.71 -6.47 10.79
N THR A 292 -5.16 -6.03 9.67
CA THR A 292 -5.24 -6.75 8.40
C THR A 292 -3.85 -6.92 7.80
N ILE A 293 -3.52 -8.14 7.38
CA ILE A 293 -2.41 -8.41 6.47
C ILE A 293 -2.99 -8.53 5.06
N SER A 294 -2.35 -7.87 4.10
CA SER A 294 -2.71 -7.95 2.68
C SER A 294 -1.47 -8.28 1.86
N LEU A 295 -1.31 -9.55 1.48
CA LEU A 295 -0.15 -10.07 0.75
C LEU A 295 -0.53 -10.34 -0.71
N PRO A 296 -0.02 -9.57 -1.68
CA PRO A 296 -0.08 -9.95 -3.09
C PRO A 296 0.66 -11.28 -3.32
N LEU A 297 -0.03 -12.22 -3.96
CA LEU A 297 0.50 -13.50 -4.41
C LEU A 297 0.78 -13.38 -5.91
N GLU A 298 2.04 -13.20 -6.26
CA GLU A 298 2.49 -13.03 -7.64
C GLU A 298 3.54 -14.08 -8.00
N GLY A 299 3.52 -14.56 -9.24
CA GLY A 299 4.55 -15.46 -9.77
C GLY A 299 4.44 -16.91 -9.29
N LEU A 300 3.30 -17.30 -8.68
CA LEU A 300 3.03 -18.71 -8.36
C LEU A 300 2.83 -19.51 -9.64
N LYS A 301 3.42 -20.71 -9.68
CA LYS A 301 3.30 -21.61 -10.83
C LYS A 301 1.89 -22.19 -10.88
N PRO A 302 1.42 -22.67 -12.04
CA PRO A 302 0.20 -23.46 -12.07
C PRO A 302 0.35 -24.75 -11.24
N GLY A 303 -0.66 -25.09 -10.45
CA GLY A 303 -0.64 -26.28 -9.59
C GLY A 303 -1.29 -26.08 -8.22
N ASP A 304 -1.17 -27.10 -7.39
CA ASP A 304 -1.59 -27.05 -5.98
C ASP A 304 -0.54 -26.34 -5.13
N HIS A 305 -0.99 -25.46 -4.25
CA HIS A 305 -0.16 -24.66 -3.37
C HIS A 305 -0.69 -24.67 -1.94
N THR A 306 0.23 -24.51 -1.00
CA THR A 306 -0.07 -24.32 0.42
C THR A 306 0.51 -23.01 0.90
N LEU A 307 -0.26 -22.26 1.68
CA LEU A 307 0.22 -21.07 2.39
C LEU A 307 -0.08 -21.22 3.87
N THR A 308 0.97 -21.34 4.68
CA THR A 308 0.88 -21.34 6.14
C THR A 308 1.16 -19.94 6.66
N LEU A 309 0.15 -19.30 7.25
CA LEU A 309 0.28 -18.02 7.93
C LEU A 309 0.53 -18.27 9.42
N VAL A 310 1.56 -17.63 9.97
CA VAL A 310 1.93 -17.69 11.38
C VAL A 310 1.95 -16.28 11.95
N VAL A 311 1.28 -16.08 13.09
CA VAL A 311 1.13 -14.78 13.75
C VAL A 311 1.32 -14.93 15.26
N ARG A 312 1.90 -13.91 15.89
CA ARG A 312 1.99 -13.78 17.35
C ARG A 312 1.38 -12.48 17.81
N ASP A 313 0.78 -12.50 18.99
CA ASP A 313 0.47 -11.26 19.70
C ASP A 313 1.73 -10.62 20.30
N ASN A 314 1.56 -9.45 20.89
CA ASN A 314 2.61 -8.72 21.59
C ASN A 314 3.19 -9.44 22.84
N PHE A 315 2.52 -10.48 23.34
CA PHE A 315 2.94 -11.31 24.46
C PHE A 315 3.62 -12.63 24.04
N ASN A 316 3.72 -12.88 22.73
CA ASN A 316 4.22 -14.09 22.07
C ASN A 316 3.31 -15.34 22.14
N ASN A 317 2.01 -15.17 22.32
CA ASN A 317 1.06 -16.27 22.08
C ASN A 317 0.93 -16.50 20.57
N LEU A 318 1.07 -17.76 20.16
CA LEU A 318 1.22 -18.17 18.76
C LEU A 318 -0.10 -18.68 18.20
N ALA A 319 -0.45 -18.23 17.00
CA ALA A 319 -1.51 -18.79 16.17
C ALA A 319 -1.01 -19.06 14.74
N SER A 320 -1.59 -20.07 14.09
CA SER A 320 -1.33 -20.35 12.68
C SER A 320 -2.58 -20.85 11.97
N VAL A 321 -2.63 -20.62 10.65
CA VAL A 321 -3.66 -21.16 9.76
C VAL A 321 -3.02 -21.53 8.44
N GLN A 322 -3.52 -22.60 7.82
CA GLN A 322 -3.10 -23.03 6.48
C GLN A 322 -4.23 -22.76 5.50
N LEU A 323 -3.87 -22.23 4.33
CA LEU A 323 -4.73 -22.09 3.16
C LEU A 323 -4.18 -22.97 2.05
N ASP A 324 -5.00 -23.90 1.56
CA ASP A 324 -4.73 -24.71 0.38
C ASP A 324 -5.48 -24.09 -0.81
N PHE A 325 -4.84 -24.02 -1.97
CA PHE A 325 -5.46 -23.48 -3.17
C PHE A 325 -4.79 -24.04 -4.42
N ARG A 326 -5.50 -23.98 -5.55
CA ARG A 326 -4.95 -24.38 -6.85
C ARG A 326 -4.80 -23.16 -7.74
N VAL A 327 -3.57 -22.84 -8.14
CA VAL A 327 -3.31 -21.81 -9.13
C VAL A 327 -3.62 -22.38 -10.51
N LYS A 328 -4.55 -21.76 -11.21
CA LYS A 328 -4.85 -22.13 -12.60
C LYS A 328 -3.77 -21.61 -13.54
N ASP A 329 -3.46 -22.42 -14.55
CA ASP A 329 -2.61 -22.01 -15.68
C ASP A 329 -3.41 -21.06 -16.57
N GLU A 330 -3.48 -19.80 -16.16
CA GLU A 330 -4.16 -18.76 -16.91
C GLU A 330 -3.14 -17.69 -17.29
N ASN A 331 -2.30 -18.07 -18.27
CA ASN A 331 -1.67 -17.11 -19.17
C ASN A 331 -2.76 -16.40 -20.01
N GLY A 332 -3.58 -15.58 -19.35
CA GLY A 332 -4.65 -14.81 -19.98
C GLY A 332 -5.64 -14.20 -18.99
N ILE A 333 -6.51 -13.36 -19.51
CA ILE A 333 -7.71 -12.92 -18.80
C ILE A 333 -8.81 -13.95 -19.07
N VAL A 334 -9.53 -14.39 -18.04
CA VAL A 334 -10.73 -15.22 -18.17
C VAL A 334 -11.92 -14.38 -17.74
N ILE A 335 -12.94 -14.30 -18.61
CA ILE A 335 -14.24 -13.72 -18.29
C ILE A 335 -15.16 -14.86 -17.86
N TYR A 336 -15.48 -14.94 -16.58
CA TYR A 336 -16.39 -15.95 -16.05
C TYR A 336 -17.84 -15.69 -16.47
N LYS A 337 -18.24 -14.42 -16.43
CA LYS A 337 -19.59 -13.99 -16.73
C LYS A 337 -19.61 -12.51 -17.09
N ALA A 338 -20.51 -12.11 -17.99
CA ALA A 338 -20.85 -10.71 -18.19
C ALA A 338 -22.36 -10.54 -18.38
N TRP A 339 -22.92 -9.51 -17.76
CA TRP A 339 -24.33 -9.19 -17.84
C TRP A 339 -24.54 -7.69 -17.75
N ASN A 340 -25.77 -7.26 -18.01
CA ASN A 340 -26.19 -5.87 -17.83
C ASN A 340 -27.43 -5.80 -16.93
N TYR A 341 -27.54 -4.77 -16.10
CA TYR A 341 -28.74 -4.49 -15.30
C TYR A 341 -29.03 -2.99 -15.20
N PRO A 342 -30.30 -2.55 -15.22
CA PRO A 342 -31.50 -3.37 -15.48
C PRO A 342 -31.54 -3.92 -16.93
N ASN A 343 -32.12 -5.11 -17.10
CA ASN A 343 -32.41 -5.74 -18.39
C ASN A 343 -33.80 -6.40 -18.31
N PRO A 344 -34.85 -5.88 -18.98
CA PRO A 344 -34.82 -4.87 -20.03
C PRO A 344 -34.35 -3.48 -19.59
N VAL A 345 -33.60 -2.83 -20.49
CA VAL A 345 -33.07 -1.48 -20.39
C VAL A 345 -34.15 -0.47 -20.77
N LYS A 346 -34.38 0.53 -19.91
CA LYS A 346 -35.28 1.66 -20.20
C LYS A 346 -34.48 2.87 -20.68
N ASP A 347 -33.81 3.52 -19.72
CA ASP A 347 -33.02 4.72 -19.97
C ASP A 347 -31.51 4.45 -19.91
N TYR A 348 -31.07 3.59 -18.98
CA TYR A 348 -29.67 3.26 -18.74
C TYR A 348 -29.51 1.80 -18.26
N THR A 349 -28.29 1.27 -18.41
CA THR A 349 -27.89 -0.03 -17.86
C THR A 349 -26.44 0.01 -17.44
N THR A 350 -26.12 -0.71 -16.37
CA THR A 350 -24.75 -0.99 -15.93
C THR A 350 -24.32 -2.32 -16.53
N PHE A 351 -23.09 -2.41 -17.04
CA PHE A 351 -22.48 -3.68 -17.41
C PHE A 351 -21.58 -4.17 -16.27
N VAL A 352 -21.64 -5.48 -16.00
CA VAL A 352 -20.80 -6.13 -15.00
C VAL A 352 -20.07 -7.31 -15.62
N ILE A 353 -18.81 -7.46 -15.24
CA ILE A 353 -17.90 -8.50 -15.73
C ILE A 353 -17.26 -9.18 -14.53
N ASP A 354 -17.43 -10.49 -14.43
CA ASP A 354 -16.66 -11.32 -13.50
C ASP A 354 -15.42 -11.87 -14.21
N HIS A 355 -14.24 -11.69 -13.61
CA HIS A 355 -12.96 -12.06 -14.20
C HIS A 355 -11.93 -12.60 -13.19
N ASN A 356 -10.85 -13.19 -13.70
CA ASN A 356 -9.78 -13.81 -12.92
C ASN A 356 -8.65 -12.85 -12.48
N ARG A 357 -8.67 -11.57 -12.86
CA ARG A 357 -7.55 -10.63 -12.62
C ARG A 357 -7.90 -9.42 -11.72
N PRO A 358 -8.12 -9.62 -10.41
CA PRO A 358 -8.40 -8.53 -9.48
C PRO A 358 -7.21 -7.58 -9.31
N GLY A 359 -7.48 -6.29 -9.05
CA GLY A 359 -6.44 -5.28 -8.77
C GLY A 359 -5.74 -4.72 -10.01
N GLU A 360 -6.03 -5.23 -11.21
CA GLU A 360 -5.44 -4.74 -12.45
C GLU A 360 -6.24 -3.58 -13.05
N LEU A 361 -5.53 -2.70 -13.77
CA LEU A 361 -6.13 -1.68 -14.64
C LEU A 361 -6.46 -2.33 -15.99
N PHE A 362 -7.73 -2.24 -16.39
CA PHE A 362 -8.21 -2.74 -17.68
C PHE A 362 -8.59 -1.61 -18.63
N ASP A 363 -8.24 -1.79 -19.90
CA ASP A 363 -8.89 -1.13 -21.04
C ASP A 363 -10.10 -1.97 -21.45
N ILE A 364 -11.29 -1.38 -21.34
CA ILE A 364 -12.57 -2.04 -21.59
C ILE A 364 -13.25 -1.38 -22.79
N SER A 365 -13.63 -2.20 -23.77
CA SER A 365 -14.47 -1.78 -24.90
C SER A 365 -15.81 -2.50 -24.86
N ILE A 366 -16.90 -1.75 -24.93
CA ILE A 366 -18.27 -2.24 -25.08
C ILE A 366 -18.78 -1.82 -26.45
N GLU A 367 -19.13 -2.79 -27.28
CA GLU A 367 -19.71 -2.56 -28.60
C GLU A 367 -21.11 -3.15 -28.64
N ILE A 368 -22.08 -2.37 -29.08
CA ILE A 368 -23.49 -2.76 -29.15
C ILE A 368 -23.90 -2.82 -30.62
N TYR A 369 -24.52 -3.92 -31.00
CA TYR A 369 -24.95 -4.23 -32.35
C TYR A 369 -26.46 -4.46 -32.40
N SER A 370 -27.09 -4.06 -33.51
CA SER A 370 -28.44 -4.50 -33.84
C SER A 370 -28.46 -6.01 -34.11
N ILE A 371 -29.64 -6.63 -34.13
CA ILE A 371 -29.75 -8.06 -34.49
C ILE A 371 -29.38 -8.34 -35.96
N GLN A 372 -29.33 -7.29 -36.80
CA GLN A 372 -28.83 -7.35 -38.17
C GLN A 372 -27.30 -7.16 -38.27
N GLY A 373 -26.60 -6.98 -37.13
CA GLY A 373 -25.15 -6.81 -37.06
C GLY A 373 -24.65 -5.39 -37.34
N GLU A 374 -25.55 -4.40 -37.38
CA GLU A 374 -25.15 -3.00 -37.51
C GLU A 374 -24.54 -2.51 -36.20
N SER A 375 -23.35 -1.89 -36.25
CA SER A 375 -22.72 -1.28 -35.08
C SER A 375 -23.49 -0.03 -34.67
N MET A 376 -24.11 -0.09 -33.49
CA MET A 376 -24.96 0.97 -32.95
C MET A 376 -24.16 1.94 -32.08
N LEU A 377 -23.22 1.39 -31.28
CA LEU A 377 -22.47 2.14 -30.29
C LEU A 377 -21.16 1.41 -29.94
N THR A 378 -20.09 2.18 -29.76
CA THR A 378 -18.84 1.72 -29.17
C THR A 378 -18.49 2.65 -28.02
N TYR A 379 -18.13 2.08 -26.88
CA TYR A 379 -17.69 2.81 -25.70
C TYR A 379 -16.42 2.19 -25.16
N THR A 380 -15.44 3.02 -24.81
CA THR A 380 -14.16 2.59 -24.26
C THR A 380 -13.89 3.31 -22.96
N THR A 381 -13.39 2.61 -21.95
CA THR A 381 -13.00 3.18 -20.66
C THR A 381 -11.86 2.40 -20.03
N ASP A 382 -11.07 3.09 -19.22
CA ASP A 382 -10.08 2.45 -18.35
C ASP A 382 -10.63 2.32 -16.93
N ILE A 383 -10.59 1.13 -16.33
CA ILE A 383 -11.11 0.88 -14.98
C ILE A 383 -10.14 -0.01 -14.20
N ILE A 384 -9.84 0.38 -12.96
CA ILE A 384 -9.12 -0.47 -11.99
C ILE A 384 -10.12 -1.42 -11.36
N SER A 385 -9.90 -2.72 -11.50
CA SER A 385 -10.75 -3.71 -10.86
C SER A 385 -10.46 -3.84 -9.37
N ARG A 386 -11.47 -3.62 -8.53
CA ARG A 386 -11.35 -3.70 -7.05
C ARG A 386 -11.57 -5.12 -6.50
N GLY A 387 -11.72 -6.11 -7.37
CA GLY A 387 -11.97 -7.51 -7.03
C GLY A 387 -12.13 -8.37 -8.27
N ASN A 388 -12.82 -9.51 -8.15
CA ASN A 388 -13.10 -10.39 -9.28
C ASN A 388 -14.33 -9.97 -10.08
N SER A 389 -15.03 -8.91 -9.66
CA SER A 389 -16.19 -8.35 -10.35
C SER A 389 -15.95 -6.87 -10.61
N LEU A 390 -16.17 -6.45 -11.84
CA LEU A 390 -15.98 -5.09 -12.31
C LEU A 390 -17.31 -4.55 -12.81
N GLU A 391 -17.78 -3.48 -12.16
CA GLU A 391 -18.98 -2.75 -12.59
C GLU A 391 -18.60 -1.50 -13.37
N ILE A 392 -19.28 -1.29 -14.49
CA ILE A 392 -19.07 -0.14 -15.38
C ILE A 392 -20.29 0.77 -15.20
N ALA A 393 -20.30 1.51 -14.09
CA ALA A 393 -21.47 2.29 -13.65
C ALA A 393 -21.56 3.69 -14.28
N ASP A 394 -20.43 4.30 -14.68
CA ASP A 394 -20.36 5.66 -15.28
C ASP A 394 -20.75 5.70 -16.76
N LEU A 395 -21.66 4.81 -17.17
CA LEU A 395 -22.14 4.72 -18.53
C LEU A 395 -23.29 5.70 -18.74
N ASN A 396 -22.97 6.97 -19.02
CA ASN A 396 -23.87 7.85 -19.78
C ASN A 396 -23.93 7.39 -21.26
N LEU A 397 -24.11 6.09 -21.50
CA LEU A 397 -24.28 5.57 -22.85
C LEU A 397 -25.56 6.20 -23.42
N PRO A 398 -25.49 6.81 -24.62
CA PRO A 398 -26.64 7.45 -25.24
C PRO A 398 -27.60 6.41 -25.85
N LEU A 399 -28.04 5.45 -25.03
CA LEU A 399 -29.03 4.43 -25.38
C LEU A 399 -30.41 5.06 -25.61
N ASN A 400 -30.64 6.30 -25.14
CA ASN A 400 -31.85 7.08 -25.38
C ASN A 400 -31.72 8.01 -26.61
N THR A 401 -31.21 7.48 -27.73
CA THR A 401 -31.15 8.20 -29.01
C THR A 401 -32.13 7.60 -30.02
N GLU A 402 -32.47 8.35 -31.07
CA GLU A 402 -33.33 7.87 -32.19
C GLU A 402 -32.77 6.64 -32.90
N LYS A 403 -31.46 6.37 -32.75
CA LYS A 403 -30.79 5.18 -33.28
C LYS A 403 -31.26 3.89 -32.61
N PHE A 404 -31.62 3.95 -31.33
CA PHE A 404 -32.07 2.81 -30.56
C PHE A 404 -33.60 2.75 -30.53
N ARG A 405 -34.16 1.58 -30.83
CA ARG A 405 -35.60 1.27 -30.83
C ARG A 405 -35.84 0.07 -29.93
N ASP A 406 -37.07 -0.13 -29.48
CA ASP A 406 -37.40 -1.30 -28.67
C ASP A 406 -37.06 -2.60 -29.40
N GLY A 407 -36.37 -3.50 -28.71
CA GLY A 407 -35.89 -4.72 -29.32
C GLY A 407 -34.70 -5.34 -28.60
N VAL A 408 -34.18 -6.41 -29.20
CA VAL A 408 -33.01 -7.14 -28.70
C VAL A 408 -31.76 -6.65 -29.41
N TYR A 409 -30.74 -6.36 -28.62
CA TYR A 409 -29.41 -5.98 -29.09
C TYR A 409 -28.37 -6.98 -28.59
N VAL A 410 -27.33 -7.19 -29.38
CA VAL A 410 -26.16 -7.99 -28.98
C VAL A 410 -25.06 -7.04 -28.60
N TYR A 411 -24.35 -7.32 -27.51
CA TYR A 411 -23.18 -6.56 -27.14
C TYR A 411 -21.96 -7.46 -27.03
N ARG A 412 -20.81 -6.92 -27.40
CA ARG A 412 -19.48 -7.47 -27.18
C ARG A 412 -18.79 -6.65 -26.11
N ILE A 413 -18.27 -7.31 -25.08
CA ILE A 413 -17.36 -6.68 -24.14
C ILE A 413 -15.97 -7.26 -24.35
N THR A 414 -15.00 -6.40 -24.54
CA THR A 414 -13.58 -6.74 -24.62
C THR A 414 -12.86 -6.15 -23.43
N ILE A 415 -12.05 -6.95 -22.75
CA ILE A 415 -11.18 -6.49 -21.66
C ILE A 415 -9.72 -6.78 -21.99
N ARG A 416 -8.85 -5.80 -21.75
CA ARG A 416 -7.40 -5.90 -21.94
C ARG A 416 -6.66 -5.38 -20.72
N SER A 417 -5.74 -6.17 -20.18
CA SER A 417 -4.91 -5.76 -19.04
C SER A 417 -3.81 -4.82 -19.50
N TYR A 418 -3.63 -3.70 -18.80
CA TYR A 418 -2.46 -2.83 -19.00
C TYR A 418 -1.17 -3.44 -18.44
N ARG A 419 -1.26 -4.46 -17.56
CA ARG A 419 -0.10 -5.08 -16.92
C ARG A 419 0.76 -5.85 -17.92
N ASP A 420 0.13 -6.70 -18.72
CA ASP A 420 0.82 -7.63 -19.64
C ASP A 420 0.23 -7.66 -21.06
N GLY A 421 -0.81 -6.87 -21.34
CA GLY A 421 -1.50 -6.86 -22.63
C GLY A 421 -2.43 -8.04 -22.88
N ALA A 422 -2.61 -8.94 -21.90
CA ALA A 422 -3.56 -10.05 -22.02
C ALA A 422 -4.97 -9.52 -22.33
N LYS A 423 -5.71 -10.23 -23.18
CA LYS A 423 -7.01 -9.78 -23.70
C LYS A 423 -8.00 -10.94 -23.74
N ASN A 424 -9.26 -10.67 -23.44
CA ASN A 424 -10.37 -11.58 -23.71
C ASN A 424 -11.65 -10.81 -24.10
N GLU A 425 -12.64 -11.50 -24.67
CA GLU A 425 -13.92 -10.91 -25.05
C GLU A 425 -15.09 -11.86 -24.79
N ILE A 426 -16.27 -11.29 -24.55
CA ILE A 426 -17.51 -12.03 -24.35
C ILE A 426 -18.65 -11.35 -25.07
N TYR A 427 -19.61 -12.15 -25.53
CA TYR A 427 -20.81 -11.70 -26.22
C TYR A 427 -22.04 -12.06 -25.40
N ASN A 428 -22.99 -11.12 -25.28
CA ASN A 428 -24.27 -11.39 -24.66
C ASN A 428 -25.34 -10.48 -25.28
N ARG A 429 -26.57 -10.54 -24.78
CA ARG A 429 -27.71 -9.78 -25.29
C ARG A 429 -28.32 -8.88 -24.23
N MET A 430 -28.81 -7.74 -24.66
CA MET A 430 -29.64 -6.84 -23.85
C MET A 430 -30.97 -6.59 -24.56
N ILE A 431 -32.01 -6.36 -23.79
CA ILE A 431 -33.34 -6.01 -24.29
C ILE A 431 -33.52 -4.53 -24.01
N LEU A 432 -33.83 -3.71 -25.02
CA LEU A 432 -34.26 -2.34 -24.85
C LEU A 432 -35.79 -2.30 -24.91
N GLN A 433 -36.43 -1.69 -23.92
CA GLN A 433 -37.88 -1.54 -23.87
C GLN A 433 -38.22 -0.18 -23.26
N ARG A 434 -38.58 0.77 -24.10
CA ARG A 434 -39.11 2.07 -23.71
C ARG A 434 -40.63 1.94 -23.48
N ASN A 435 -41.14 2.66 -22.48
CA ASN A 435 -42.57 2.71 -22.20
C ASN A 435 -43.30 3.65 -23.17
#